data_AF-A0A9J6H8Y1-F1
#
_entry.id   AF-A0A9J6H8Y1-F1
#
_cell.length_a   1.000
_cell.length_b   1.000
_cell.length_c   1.000
_cell.angle_alpha   90.00
_cell.angle_beta   90.00
_cell.angle_gamma   90.00
#
_symmetry.space_group_name_H-M   'P 1'
#
loop_
_entity.id
_entity.type
_entity.pdbx_description
1 polymer ?
#
loop_
_entity_poly.entity_id
_entity_poly.type
_entity_poly.pdbx_seq_one_letter_code
_entity_poly.pdbx_strand_id
1 'polypeptide(L)'
;MSSAHRSLSSAKRGMASANIQQVKYIYELPYAQRNKLCRLLDAGGRWKELGFTFMHMDHISMSLMEQAVLRKESPTDELLHKWGEKNGTVNQLFIYLYKMRHMQAMLIIKDFGESSNKCRR
;
A
#
# COMPACT_ATOMS: atom_id res chain seq x y z
N MET A 1 20.88 -51.61 30.96
CA MET A 1 20.91 -50.13 31.01
C MET A 1 20.63 -49.63 29.60
N SER A 2 19.55 -48.86 29.44
CA SER A 2 18.99 -48.36 28.18
C SER A 2 19.98 -47.57 27.32
N SER A 3 19.90 -47.71 26.00
CA SER A 3 20.23 -46.61 25.09
C SER A 3 19.19 -46.54 23.99
N ALA A 4 18.49 -45.41 23.97
CA ALA A 4 17.25 -45.18 23.23
C ALA A 4 17.52 -44.67 21.81
N HIS A 5 16.78 -45.24 20.87
CA HIS A 5 16.52 -44.72 19.54
C HIS A 5 16.01 -43.27 19.62
N ARG A 6 16.61 -42.31 18.90
CA ARG A 6 16.02 -40.97 18.72
C ARG A 6 15.80 -40.69 17.24
N SER A 7 14.52 -40.71 16.88
CA SER A 7 13.96 -40.47 15.56
C SER A 7 14.21 -39.05 15.05
N LEU A 8 14.34 -38.96 13.72
CA LEU A 8 14.26 -37.74 12.93
C LEU A 8 12.95 -36.97 13.22
N SER A 9 13.04 -35.67 13.49
CA SER A 9 11.89 -34.77 13.35
C SER A 9 12.08 -33.84 12.15
N SER A 10 11.22 -34.06 11.17
CA SER A 10 11.06 -33.21 9.99
C SER A 10 10.58 -31.83 10.44
N ALA A 11 11.39 -30.80 10.17
CA ALA A 11 11.00 -29.42 10.37
C ALA A 11 9.85 -29.07 9.41
N LYS A 12 8.62 -29.07 9.93
CA LYS A 12 7.44 -28.49 9.28
C LYS A 12 7.72 -27.01 9.03
N ARG A 13 8.03 -26.67 7.78
CA ARG A 13 7.92 -25.29 7.27
C ARG A 13 6.44 -24.92 7.32
N GLY A 14 6.04 -24.24 8.40
CA GLY A 14 4.76 -23.57 8.48
C GLY A 14 4.71 -22.47 7.43
N MET A 15 3.90 -22.68 6.38
CA MET A 15 3.49 -21.59 5.50
C MET A 15 2.60 -20.68 6.32
N ALA A 16 3.08 -19.48 6.66
CA ALA A 16 2.24 -18.43 7.22
C ALA A 16 1.19 -18.09 6.15
N SER A 17 -0.04 -18.51 6.37
CA SER A 17 -1.19 -18.07 5.59
C SER A 17 -1.32 -16.58 5.85
N ALA A 18 -0.84 -15.75 4.92
CA ALA A 18 -1.05 -14.32 4.96
C ALA A 18 -2.56 -14.11 4.89
N ASN A 19 -3.16 -13.68 6.00
CA ASN A 19 -4.56 -13.33 6.06
C ASN A 19 -4.75 -12.12 5.13
N ILE A 20 -5.23 -12.37 3.91
CA ILE A 20 -5.46 -11.34 2.90
C ILE A 20 -6.67 -10.54 3.39
N GLN A 21 -6.41 -9.47 4.13
CA GLN A 21 -7.44 -8.53 4.55
C GLN A 21 -7.94 -7.79 3.30
N GLN A 22 -9.16 -8.10 2.88
CA GLN A 22 -9.86 -7.28 1.92
C GLN A 22 -10.12 -5.92 2.57
N VAL A 23 -9.51 -4.87 2.02
CA VAL A 23 -9.69 -3.50 2.49
C VAL A 23 -10.25 -2.68 1.34
N LYS A 24 -11.34 -1.97 1.61
CA LYS A 24 -12.04 -1.21 0.58
C LYS A 24 -11.45 0.18 0.49
N TYR A 25 -11.33 0.84 1.63
CA TYR A 25 -10.92 2.24 1.71
C TYR A 25 -9.45 2.40 2.03
N ILE A 26 -8.87 3.53 1.60
CA ILE A 26 -7.44 3.78 1.80
C ILE A 26 -7.04 3.89 3.28
N TYR A 27 -7.95 4.36 4.14
CA TYR A 27 -7.71 4.46 5.58
C TYR A 27 -7.74 3.10 6.30
N GLU A 28 -8.23 2.05 5.63
CA GLU A 28 -8.20 0.67 6.14
C GLU A 28 -6.88 -0.04 5.78
N LEU A 29 -6.06 0.56 4.90
CA LEU A 29 -4.81 -0.04 4.47
C LEU A 29 -3.85 -0.19 5.68
N PRO A 30 -3.27 -1.38 5.91
CA PRO A 30 -2.41 -1.56 7.07
C PRO A 30 -1.19 -0.63 7.04
N TYR A 31 -0.78 -0.17 8.21
CA TYR A 31 0.27 0.84 8.35
C TYR A 31 1.56 0.48 7.62
N ALA A 32 1.98 -0.79 7.66
CA ALA A 32 3.21 -1.23 7.00
C ALA A 32 3.18 -1.01 5.47
N GLN A 33 2.05 -1.28 4.82
CA GLN A 33 1.85 -1.09 3.39
C GLN A 33 1.67 0.39 3.05
N ARG A 34 0.87 1.12 3.84
CA ARG A 34 0.69 2.56 3.68
C ARG A 34 2.02 3.29 3.77
N ASN A 35 2.83 3.02 4.80
CA ASN A 35 4.14 3.62 4.98
C ASN A 35 5.11 3.28 3.83
N LYS A 36 5.15 2.02 3.37
CA LYS A 36 5.98 1.64 2.20
C LYS A 36 5.56 2.39 0.94
N LEU A 37 4.26 2.53 0.71
CA LEU A 37 3.71 3.26 -0.43
C LEU A 37 4.07 4.74 -0.36
N CYS A 38 3.89 5.37 0.81
CA CYS A 38 4.24 6.77 1.05
C CYS A 38 5.71 7.04 0.75
N ARG A 39 6.62 6.26 1.35
CA ARG A 39 8.07 6.42 1.13
C ARG A 39 8.47 6.29 -0.34
N LEU A 40 7.84 5.39 -1.08
CA LEU A 40 8.13 5.17 -2.49
C LEU A 40 7.67 6.35 -3.37
N LEU A 41 6.45 6.86 -3.13
CA LEU A 41 5.90 7.96 -3.91
C LEU A 41 6.52 9.32 -3.54
N ASP A 42 6.91 9.50 -2.28
CA ASP A 42 7.64 10.68 -1.81
C ASP A 42 9.01 10.77 -2.46
N ALA A 43 9.79 9.67 -2.47
CA ALA A 43 11.15 9.65 -3.00
C ALA A 43 11.24 10.06 -4.48
N GLY A 44 10.21 9.71 -5.28
CA GLY A 44 10.16 10.07 -6.70
C GLY A 44 9.34 11.32 -7.00
N GLY A 45 8.77 11.99 -6.00
CA GLY A 45 7.82 13.09 -6.19
C GLY A 45 6.54 12.71 -6.96
N ARG A 46 6.30 11.41 -7.18
CA ARG A 46 5.21 10.87 -8.01
C ARG A 46 3.84 11.11 -7.37
N TRP A 47 3.81 11.39 -6.07
CA TRP A 47 2.60 11.81 -5.35
C TRP A 47 1.96 13.08 -5.95
N LYS A 48 2.75 13.96 -6.58
CA LYS A 48 2.22 15.17 -7.25
C LYS A 48 1.33 14.82 -8.44
N GLU A 49 1.80 13.93 -9.30
CA GLU A 49 1.02 13.42 -10.44
C GLU A 49 -0.22 12.65 -9.95
N LEU A 50 -0.07 11.81 -8.91
CA LEU A 50 -1.20 11.10 -8.31
C LEU A 50 -2.28 12.08 -7.82
N GLY A 51 -1.89 13.08 -7.03
CA GLY A 51 -2.80 14.05 -6.42
C GLY A 51 -3.46 14.96 -7.46
N PHE A 52 -2.67 15.53 -8.36
CA PHE A 52 -3.16 16.53 -9.32
C PHE A 52 -3.90 15.89 -10.51
N THR A 53 -3.29 14.89 -11.16
CA THR A 53 -3.79 14.32 -12.41
C THR A 53 -4.92 13.30 -12.18
N PHE A 54 -4.83 12.49 -11.13
CA PHE A 54 -5.76 11.37 -10.93
C PHE A 54 -6.76 11.57 -9.79
N MET A 55 -6.35 12.26 -8.71
CA MET A 55 -7.24 12.56 -7.57
C MET A 55 -7.90 13.93 -7.67
N HIS A 56 -7.52 14.75 -8.67
CA HIS A 56 -8.06 16.08 -8.92
C HIS A 56 -8.03 17.00 -7.68
N MET A 57 -6.92 16.95 -6.95
CA MET A 57 -6.67 17.85 -5.84
C MET A 57 -6.36 19.26 -6.36
N ASP A 58 -6.86 20.27 -5.67
CA ASP A 58 -6.65 21.67 -6.03
C ASP A 58 -5.22 22.13 -5.72
N HIS A 59 -4.79 23.21 -6.38
CA HIS A 59 -3.44 23.75 -6.23
C HIS A 59 -3.10 24.17 -4.79
N ILE A 60 -4.07 24.65 -4.02
CA ILE A 60 -3.85 25.11 -2.65
C ILE A 60 -3.55 23.89 -1.76
N SER A 61 -4.37 22.85 -1.86
CA SER A 61 -4.16 21.59 -1.16
C SER A 61 -2.81 20.96 -1.51
N MET A 62 -2.44 20.92 -2.79
CA MET A 62 -1.16 20.36 -3.23
C MET A 62 0.04 21.15 -2.67
N SER A 63 -0.04 22.48 -2.64
CA SER A 63 0.99 23.34 -2.07
C SER A 63 1.15 23.12 -0.56
N LEU A 64 0.03 22.97 0.16
CA LEU A 64 0.04 22.69 1.60
C LEU A 64 0.66 21.31 1.91
N MET A 65 0.37 20.30 1.11
CA MET A 65 0.95 18.95 1.25
C MET A 65 2.45 18.95 0.96
N GLU A 66 2.92 19.78 0.02
CA GLU A 66 4.36 19.92 -0.25
C GLU A 66 5.12 20.44 0.98
N GLN A 67 4.48 21.29 1.79
CA GLN A 67 5.04 21.79 3.04
C GLN A 67 5.10 20.74 4.16
N ALA A 68 4.49 19.56 4.00
CA ALA A 68 4.57 18.46 4.99
C ALA A 68 6.02 18.06 5.30
N VAL A 69 6.91 18.15 4.31
CA VAL A 69 8.34 17.87 4.48
C VAL A 69 8.99 18.76 5.54
N LEU A 70 8.56 20.03 5.65
CA LEU A 70 9.06 20.98 6.65
C LEU A 70 8.66 20.56 8.08
N ARG A 71 7.58 19.80 8.21
CA ARG A 71 7.08 19.22 9.47
C ARG A 71 7.62 17.80 9.72
N LYS A 72 8.52 17.30 8.86
CA LYS A 72 9.00 15.91 8.86
C LYS A 72 7.88 14.88 8.64
N GLU A 73 6.86 15.27 7.90
CA GLU A 73 5.72 14.44 7.52
C GLU A 73 5.82 14.04 6.04
N SER A 74 5.05 13.02 5.67
CA SER A 74 4.99 12.52 4.29
C SER A 74 3.90 13.26 3.50
N PRO A 75 4.25 13.96 2.40
CA PRO A 75 3.26 14.56 1.51
C PRO A 75 2.28 13.53 0.95
N THR A 76 2.75 12.33 0.63
CA THR A 76 1.87 11.24 0.18
C THR A 76 0.90 10.82 1.28
N ASP A 77 1.33 10.77 2.55
CA ASP A 77 0.45 10.38 3.64
C ASP A 77 -0.68 11.39 3.85
N GLU A 78 -0.37 12.69 3.81
CA GLU A 78 -1.37 13.76 3.84
C GLU A 78 -2.33 13.71 2.64
N LEU A 79 -1.80 13.47 1.43
CA LEU A 79 -2.62 13.29 0.23
C LEU A 79 -3.59 12.12 0.41
N LEU A 80 -3.11 10.95 0.82
CA LEU A 80 -3.94 9.76 1.01
C LEU A 80 -4.93 9.93 2.17
N HIS A 81 -4.56 10.67 3.22
CA HIS A 81 -5.46 11.02 4.30
C HIS A 81 -6.61 11.89 3.77
N LYS A 82 -6.29 12.99 3.08
CA LYS A 82 -7.27 13.92 2.51
C LYS A 82 -8.16 13.26 1.46
N TRP A 83 -7.59 12.39 0.64
CA TRP A 83 -8.36 11.61 -0.34
C TRP A 83 -9.22 10.53 0.32
N GLY A 84 -8.78 9.98 1.45
CA GLY A 84 -9.54 9.05 2.28
C GLY A 84 -10.79 9.67 2.91
N GLU A 85 -10.74 10.96 3.29
CA GLU A 85 -11.93 11.71 3.74
C GLU A 85 -13.04 11.75 2.66
N LYS A 86 -12.66 11.66 1.38
CA LYS A 86 -13.58 11.61 0.23
C LYS A 86 -13.92 10.17 -0.18
N ASN A 87 -13.72 9.20 0.72
CA ASN A 87 -13.95 7.76 0.49
C ASN A 87 -13.10 7.16 -0.64
N GLY A 88 -11.86 7.64 -0.82
CA GLY A 88 -10.90 7.05 -1.73
C GLY A 88 -10.63 5.57 -1.45
N THR A 89 -10.70 4.74 -2.50
CA THR A 89 -10.60 3.26 -2.37
C THR A 89 -9.24 2.72 -2.80
N VAL A 90 -8.86 1.56 -2.26
CA VAL A 90 -7.63 0.85 -2.65
C VAL A 90 -7.67 0.43 -4.13
N ASN A 91 -8.85 0.06 -4.64
CA ASN A 91 -9.04 -0.28 -6.05
C ASN A 91 -8.78 0.92 -6.98
N GLN A 92 -9.34 2.10 -6.66
CA GLN A 92 -9.09 3.31 -7.44
C GLN A 92 -7.61 3.68 -7.43
N LEU A 93 -6.98 3.62 -6.26
CA LEU A 93 -5.54 3.87 -6.13
C LEU A 93 -4.72 2.90 -6.99
N PHE A 94 -5.06 1.61 -7.00
CA PHE A 94 -4.41 0.61 -7.84
C PHE A 94 -4.52 0.97 -9.34
N ILE A 95 -5.71 1.38 -9.79
CA ILE A 95 -5.93 1.82 -11.17
C ILE A 95 -5.10 3.08 -11.51
N TYR A 96 -5.02 4.04 -10.58
CA TYR A 96 -4.23 5.25 -10.80
C TYR A 96 -2.74 4.94 -10.90
N LEU A 97 -2.22 4.11 -10.00
CA LEU A 97 -0.83 3.65 -10.04
C LEU A 97 -0.52 2.88 -11.34
N TYR A 98 -1.47 2.09 -11.85
CA TYR A 98 -1.36 1.44 -13.16
C TYR A 98 -1.27 2.45 -14.31
N LYS A 99 -2.17 3.45 -14.34
CA LYS A 99 -2.16 4.51 -15.37
C LYS A 99 -0.87 5.35 -15.32
N MET A 100 -0.34 5.60 -14.12
CA MET A 100 0.97 6.24 -13.88
C MET A 100 2.17 5.34 -14.22
N ARG A 101 1.95 4.08 -14.64
CA ARG A 101 2.96 3.04 -14.88
C ARG A 101 3.85 2.76 -13.66
N HIS A 102 3.36 2.98 -12.45
CA HIS A 102 4.14 2.86 -11.20
C HIS A 102 4.09 1.44 -10.61
N MET A 103 4.64 0.46 -11.33
CA MET A 103 4.51 -0.97 -11.01
C MET A 103 4.96 -1.34 -9.58
N GLN A 104 6.04 -0.74 -9.08
CA GLN A 104 6.54 -0.99 -7.71
C GLN A 104 5.52 -0.59 -6.64
N ALA A 105 4.75 0.48 -6.86
CA ALA A 105 3.72 0.94 -5.93
C ALA A 105 2.49 0.03 -6.00
N MET A 106 2.13 -0.45 -7.19
CA MET A 106 1.05 -1.43 -7.36
C MET A 106 1.33 -2.72 -6.59
N LEU A 107 2.59 -3.21 -6.63
CA LEU A 107 2.97 -4.44 -5.93
C LEU A 107 2.79 -4.36 -4.42
N ILE A 108 2.87 -3.17 -3.82
CA ILE A 108 2.68 -2.96 -2.37
C ILE A 108 1.22 -3.22 -1.96
N ILE A 109 0.26 -2.86 -2.83
CA ILE A 109 -1.17 -2.90 -2.53
C ILE A 109 -1.95 -3.96 -3.31
N LYS A 110 -1.27 -4.77 -4.14
CA LYS A 110 -1.90 -5.76 -5.04
C LYS A 110 -2.82 -6.75 -4.32
N ASP A 111 -2.49 -7.11 -3.08
CA ASP A 111 -3.20 -8.15 -2.32
C ASP A 111 -4.42 -7.57 -1.58
N PHE A 112 -4.61 -6.26 -1.59
CA PHE A 112 -5.58 -5.57 -0.73
C PHE A 112 -6.89 -5.16 -1.44
N GLY A 113 -6.93 -5.24 -2.78
CA GLY A 113 -8.10 -4.87 -3.60
C GLY A 113 -9.14 -5.99 -3.76
N GLU A 114 -10.37 -5.62 -4.14
CA GLU A 114 -11.54 -6.52 -4.21
C GLU A 114 -11.42 -7.63 -5.28
N SER A 115 -10.40 -7.61 -6.15
CA SER A 115 -10.30 -8.52 -7.30
C SER A 115 -9.14 -9.53 -7.28
N SER A 116 -8.33 -9.60 -6.22
CA SER A 116 -7.19 -10.55 -6.19
C SER A 116 -7.55 -12.02 -5.96
N ASN A 117 -8.85 -12.37 -5.89
CA ASN A 117 -9.33 -13.73 -5.99
C ASN A 117 -10.11 -13.95 -7.29
N LYS A 118 -9.44 -13.89 -8.45
CA LYS A 118 -9.75 -14.65 -9.69
C LYS A 118 -8.91 -14.15 -10.88
N CYS A 119 -7.61 -14.44 -10.86
CA CYS A 119 -6.85 -14.69 -12.10
C CYS A 119 -5.93 -15.89 -11.86
N ARG A 120 -6.55 -17.04 -11.56
CA ARG A 120 -5.98 -18.35 -11.89
C ARG A 120 -6.54 -18.74 -13.26
N ARG A 121 -5.84 -18.42 -14.34
CA ARG A 121 -5.85 -19.18 -15.59
C ARG A 121 -4.49 -19.03 -16.24
#